data_AF-Q8GAU2-F1
#
_entry.id   AF-Q8GAU2-F1
#
_cell.length_a   1.000
_cell.length_b   1.000
_cell.length_c   1.000
_cell.angle_alpha   90.00
_cell.angle_beta   90.00
_cell.angle_gamma   90.00
#
_symmetry.space_group_name_H-M   'P 1'
#
loop_
_entity.id
_entity.type
_entity.pdbx_description
1 polymer ?
#
loop_
_entity_poly.entity_id
_entity_poly.type
_entity_poly.pdbx_seq_one_letter_code
_entity_poly.pdbx_strand_id
1 'polypeptide(L)'
;MDKRERDQPRVVLGVSGGIAAYKACELLRRLTESGHDVRVVPTAASLHFIGEATWSALSGNPAGTEVWESVHEVPHVRIGQGADLVVVAPATADLLAKAAHGLADDLLTNTLLTARCPVVFAPAMHTEMWENPATR
;
A
#
# COMPACT_ATOMS: atom_id res chain seq x y z
N MET A 1 19.08 15.73 -0.59
CA MET A 1 19.62 14.38 -0.86
C MET A 1 19.15 14.04 -2.27
N ASP A 2 20.08 13.95 -3.23
CA ASP A 2 19.78 13.77 -4.65
C ASP A 2 19.13 12.39 -4.86
N LYS A 3 18.07 12.32 -5.68
CA LYS A 3 17.35 11.08 -5.98
C LYS A 3 18.21 10.08 -6.76
N ARG A 4 19.37 10.54 -7.27
CA ARG A 4 20.33 9.82 -8.12
C ARG A 4 21.32 8.88 -7.43
N GLU A 5 21.30 8.77 -6.10
CA GLU A 5 22.21 7.86 -5.35
C GLU A 5 21.55 6.57 -4.84
N ARG A 6 20.26 6.33 -5.09
CA ARG A 6 19.62 5.05 -4.73
C ARG A 6 19.66 4.08 -5.91
N ASP A 7 20.34 2.95 -5.72
CA ASP A 7 20.46 1.87 -6.73
C ASP A 7 19.13 1.18 -7.08
N GLN A 8 18.09 1.29 -6.24
CA GLN A 8 16.78 0.65 -6.46
C GLN A 8 15.63 1.63 -6.13
N PRO A 9 14.67 1.83 -7.04
CA PRO A 9 13.47 2.62 -6.74
C PRO A 9 12.62 1.94 -5.66
N ARG A 10 12.14 2.74 -4.71
CA ARG A 10 11.32 2.25 -3.60
C ARG A 10 9.84 2.31 -3.93
N VAL A 11 9.17 1.17 -3.87
CA VAL A 11 7.72 1.06 -4.12
C VAL A 11 7.00 0.69 -2.84
N VAL A 12 5.98 1.47 -2.49
CA VAL A 12 5.01 1.06 -1.48
C VAL A 12 3.87 0.34 -2.18
N LEU A 13 3.59 -0.90 -1.77
CA LEU A 13 2.43 -1.66 -2.21
C LEU A 13 1.37 -1.67 -1.09
N GLY A 14 0.40 -0.77 -1.19
CA GLY A 14 -0.78 -0.76 -0.34
C GLY A 14 -1.76 -1.86 -0.73
N VAL A 15 -2.26 -2.63 0.24
CA VAL A 15 -3.21 -3.73 -0.01
C VAL A 15 -4.44 -3.55 0.87
N SER A 16 -5.61 -3.36 0.25
CA SER A 16 -6.89 -3.22 0.98
C SER A 16 -7.68 -4.54 1.07
N GLY A 17 -8.71 -4.55 1.91
CA GLY A 17 -9.53 -5.71 2.23
C GLY A 17 -10.53 -6.11 1.15
N GLY A 18 -10.05 -6.64 0.02
CA GLY A 18 -10.88 -7.22 -1.02
C GLY A 18 -10.33 -8.58 -1.47
N ILE A 19 -11.21 -9.44 -2.01
CA ILE A 19 -10.81 -10.78 -2.47
C ILE A 19 -9.67 -10.74 -3.49
N ALA A 20 -9.53 -9.65 -4.26
CA ALA A 20 -8.43 -9.46 -5.19
C ALA A 20 -7.04 -9.31 -4.54
N ALA A 21 -6.92 -9.25 -3.20
CA ALA A 21 -5.65 -9.15 -2.48
C ALA A 21 -4.65 -10.23 -2.89
N TYR A 22 -5.08 -11.48 -3.13
CA TYR A 22 -4.16 -12.54 -3.57
C TYR A 22 -3.48 -12.24 -4.92
N LYS A 23 -4.09 -11.42 -5.80
CA LYS A 23 -3.48 -11.02 -7.07
C LYS A 23 -2.32 -10.05 -6.85
N ALA A 24 -2.32 -9.32 -5.74
CA ALA A 24 -1.23 -8.42 -5.36
C ALA A 24 0.07 -9.18 -5.06
N CYS A 25 0.00 -10.46 -4.70
CA CYS A 25 1.19 -11.32 -4.53
C CYS A 25 2.01 -11.43 -5.82
N GLU A 26 1.34 -11.60 -6.97
CA GLU A 26 2.03 -11.68 -8.27
C GLU A 26 2.56 -10.30 -8.70
N LEU A 27 1.83 -9.22 -8.40
CA LEU A 27 2.33 -7.86 -8.62
C LEU A 27 3.60 -7.60 -7.80
N LEU A 28 3.58 -7.95 -6.51
CA LEU A 28 4.73 -7.85 -5.62
C LEU A 28 5.93 -8.60 -6.19
N ARG A 29 5.74 -9.86 -6.57
CA ARG A 29 6.81 -10.69 -7.15
C ARG A 29 7.41 -10.07 -8.41
N ARG A 30 6.58 -9.53 -9.31
CA ARG A 30 7.06 -8.87 -10.54
C ARG A 30 7.83 -7.58 -10.26
N LEU A 31 7.40 -6.80 -9.27
CA LEU A 31 8.08 -5.58 -8.87
C LEU A 31 9.45 -5.90 -8.24
N THR A 32 9.52 -6.89 -7.35
CA THR A 32 10.79 -7.29 -6.73
C THR A 32 11.75 -7.93 -7.75
N GLU A 33 11.26 -8.81 -8.63
CA GLU A 33 12.07 -9.43 -9.70
C GLU A 33 12.60 -8.42 -10.74
N SER A 34 11.94 -7.27 -10.87
CA SER A 34 12.42 -6.16 -11.73
C SER A 34 13.39 -5.22 -11.02
N GLY A 35 13.80 -5.53 -9.79
CA GLY A 35 14.83 -4.80 -9.04
C GLY A 35 14.31 -3.63 -8.19
N HIS A 36 13.00 -3.56 -7.93
CA HIS A 36 12.43 -2.56 -7.04
C HIS A 36 12.51 -3.03 -5.58
N ASP A 37 12.81 -2.11 -4.67
CA ASP A 37 12.66 -2.33 -3.23
C ASP A 37 11.19 -2.10 -2.86
N VAL A 38 10.46 -3.19 -2.60
CA VAL A 38 9.01 -3.12 -2.37
C VAL A 38 8.71 -3.29 -0.90
N ARG A 39 8.00 -2.33 -0.29
CA ARG A 39 7.40 -2.50 1.04
C ARG A 39 5.90 -2.62 0.93
N VAL A 40 5.36 -3.71 1.43
CA VAL A 40 3.91 -3.92 1.51
C VAL A 40 3.36 -3.22 2.74
N VAL A 41 2.25 -2.49 2.57
CA VAL A 41 1.51 -1.86 3.66
C VAL A 41 0.06 -2.37 3.59
N PRO A 42 -0.25 -3.51 4.21
CA PRO A 42 -1.59 -4.05 4.25
C PRO A 42 -2.51 -3.22 5.16
N THR A 43 -3.81 -3.22 4.89
CA THR A 43 -4.81 -2.86 5.92
C THR A 43 -5.12 -4.08 6.79
N ALA A 44 -5.63 -3.89 8.01
CA ALA A 44 -6.07 -5.00 8.86
C ALA A 44 -7.07 -5.92 8.14
N ALA A 45 -8.02 -5.34 7.38
CA ALA A 45 -8.99 -6.10 6.60
C ALA A 45 -8.36 -6.98 5.51
N SER A 46 -7.24 -6.56 4.91
CA SER A 46 -6.54 -7.35 3.89
C SER A 46 -5.89 -8.62 4.45
N LEU A 47 -5.53 -8.61 5.74
CA LEU A 47 -4.91 -9.75 6.40
C LEU A 47 -5.85 -10.95 6.60
N HIS A 48 -7.17 -10.74 6.49
CA HIS A 48 -8.14 -11.84 6.43
C HIS A 48 -8.07 -12.63 5.11
N PHE A 49 -7.50 -12.05 4.05
CA PHE A 49 -7.34 -12.71 2.75
C PHE A 49 -5.94 -13.30 2.60
N ILE A 50 -4.91 -12.52 2.92
CA ILE A 50 -3.50 -12.92 2.79
C ILE A 50 -2.74 -12.43 4.02
N GLY A 51 -2.14 -13.37 4.77
CA GLY A 51 -1.44 -13.06 6.00
C GLY A 51 -0.09 -12.36 5.79
N GLU A 52 0.33 -11.62 6.81
CA GLU A 52 1.58 -10.86 6.84
C GLU A 52 2.81 -11.66 6.43
N ALA A 53 2.89 -12.94 6.83
CA ALA A 53 4.01 -13.82 6.49
C ALA A 53 4.27 -13.92 4.98
N THR A 54 3.22 -13.89 4.15
CA THR A 54 3.38 -13.92 2.69
C THR A 54 3.98 -12.62 2.17
N TRP A 55 3.51 -11.48 2.68
CA TRP A 55 4.03 -10.17 2.32
C TRP A 55 5.49 -10.00 2.71
N SER A 56 5.83 -10.38 3.94
CA SER A 56 7.20 -10.30 4.43
C SER A 56 8.14 -11.21 3.67
N ALA A 57 7.72 -12.45 3.36
CA ALA A 57 8.54 -13.39 2.61
C ALA A 57 8.77 -12.97 1.15
N LEU A 58 7.75 -12.47 0.45
CA LEU A 58 7.86 -12.10 -0.97
C LEU A 58 8.55 -10.75 -1.19
N SER A 59 8.43 -9.84 -0.22
CA SER A 59 9.04 -8.50 -0.31
C SER A 59 10.44 -8.43 0.28
N GLY A 60 10.79 -9.34 1.21
CA GLY A 60 12.01 -9.23 2.02
C GLY A 60 11.95 -8.10 3.05
N ASN A 61 10.81 -7.43 3.20
CA ASN A 61 10.60 -6.27 4.08
C ASN A 61 9.49 -6.55 5.11
N PRO A 62 9.52 -5.92 6.31
CA PRO A 62 8.40 -6.03 7.26
C PRO A 62 7.08 -5.49 6.65
N ALA A 63 5.96 -6.16 6.93
CA ALA A 63 4.65 -5.87 6.34
C ALA A 63 3.53 -5.70 7.39
N GLY A 64 3.82 -4.99 8.48
CA GLY A 64 2.84 -4.66 9.53
C GLY A 64 1.76 -3.67 9.10
N THR A 65 0.67 -3.60 9.87
CA THR A 65 -0.51 -2.75 9.60
C THR A 65 -0.60 -1.52 10.52
N GLU A 66 0.22 -1.49 11.58
CA GLU A 66 0.04 -0.58 12.70
C GLU A 66 0.97 0.63 12.65
N VAL A 67 0.42 1.82 12.89
CA VAL A 67 1.21 3.07 13.04
C VAL A 67 2.05 3.05 14.33
N TRP A 68 1.61 2.24 15.30
CA TRP A 68 2.15 2.20 16.66
C TRP A 68 3.35 1.24 16.82
N GLU A 69 3.68 0.49 15.77
CA GLU A 69 4.89 -0.32 15.76
C GLU A 69 6.11 0.55 15.47
N SER A 70 7.15 0.44 16.29
CA SER A 70 8.41 1.19 16.11
C SER A 70 8.20 2.72 16.01
N VAL A 71 7.34 3.29 16.85
CA VAL A 71 6.93 4.72 16.82
C VAL A 71 8.10 5.70 16.73
N HIS A 72 9.24 5.39 17.34
CA HIS A 72 10.45 6.21 17.30
C HIS A 72 10.99 6.42 15.87
N GLU A 73 10.65 5.56 14.91
CA GLU A 73 10.99 5.68 13.50
C GLU A 73 9.97 6.50 12.69
N VAL A 74 8.84 6.86 13.29
CA VAL A 74 7.70 7.56 12.65
C VAL A 74 7.32 6.88 11.32
N PRO A 75 6.87 5.61 11.37
CA PRO A 75 6.85 4.73 10.21
C PRO A 75 6.04 5.29 9.03
N HIS A 76 4.84 5.82 9.27
CA HIS A 76 3.98 6.39 8.22
C HIS A 76 4.62 7.58 7.47
N VAL A 77 5.40 8.42 8.16
CA VAL A 77 6.14 9.53 7.51
C VAL A 77 7.33 8.99 6.74
N ARG A 78 8.14 8.13 7.36
CA ARG A 78 9.35 7.57 6.74
C ARG A 78 9.03 6.75 5.48
N ILE A 79 7.99 5.92 5.54
CA ILE A 79 7.54 5.11 4.42
C ILE A 79 7.06 6.02 3.28
N GLY A 80 6.14 6.95 3.55
CA GLY A 80 5.57 7.80 2.50
C GLY A 80 6.58 8.76 1.87
N GLN A 81 7.45 9.39 2.67
CA GLN A 81 8.49 10.28 2.15
C GLN A 81 9.63 9.52 1.44
N GLY A 82 9.87 8.27 1.83
CA GLY A 82 10.89 7.41 1.25
C GLY A 82 10.48 6.73 -0.06
N ALA A 83 9.18 6.69 -0.37
CA ALA A 83 8.64 6.04 -1.55
C ALA A 83 8.91 6.85 -2.83
N ASP A 84 9.33 6.17 -3.89
CA ASP A 84 9.42 6.72 -5.25
C ASP A 84 8.13 6.49 -6.05
N LEU A 85 7.30 5.53 -5.61
CA LEU A 85 5.96 5.23 -6.13
C LEU A 85 5.11 4.59 -5.01
N VAL A 86 3.82 4.93 -4.95
CA VAL A 86 2.83 4.15 -4.19
C VAL A 86 1.86 3.49 -5.17
N VAL A 87 1.66 2.18 -5.04
CA VAL A 87 0.62 1.43 -5.73
C VAL A 87 -0.33 0.86 -4.70
N VAL A 88 -1.64 1.06 -4.88
CA VAL A 88 -2.67 0.47 -4.03
C VAL A 88 -3.44 -0.57 -4.83
N ALA A 89 -3.22 -1.85 -4.54
CA ALA A 89 -3.79 -2.97 -5.28
C ALA A 89 -4.13 -4.16 -4.35
N PRO A 90 -5.41 -4.55 -4.23
CA PRO A 90 -6.58 -3.80 -4.67
C PRO A 90 -6.77 -2.51 -3.87
N ALA A 91 -7.44 -1.53 -4.47
CA ALA A 91 -8.07 -0.40 -3.77
C ALA A 91 -9.59 -0.66 -3.66
N THR A 92 -10.07 -0.99 -2.47
CA THR A 92 -11.52 -1.13 -2.22
C THR A 92 -12.22 0.22 -2.21
N ALA A 93 -13.55 0.22 -2.35
CA ALA A 93 -14.35 1.45 -2.23
C ALA A 93 -14.11 2.18 -0.90
N ASP A 94 -13.98 1.43 0.19
CA ASP A 94 -13.68 1.98 1.52
C ASP A 94 -12.34 2.73 1.54
N LEU A 95 -11.26 2.11 1.04
CA LEU A 95 -9.95 2.75 1.01
C LEU A 95 -9.95 3.98 0.09
N LEU A 96 -10.63 3.92 -1.06
CA LEU A 96 -10.78 5.06 -1.95
C LEU A 96 -11.53 6.22 -1.27
N ALA A 97 -12.62 5.92 -0.57
CA ALA A 97 -13.38 6.91 0.18
C ALA A 97 -12.51 7.56 1.27
N LYS A 98 -11.77 6.75 2.05
CA LYS A 98 -10.82 7.25 3.06
C LYS A 98 -9.76 8.17 2.45
N ALA A 99 -9.12 7.73 1.36
CA ALA A 99 -8.09 8.51 0.67
C ALA A 99 -8.65 9.84 0.10
N ALA A 100 -9.83 9.81 -0.51
CA ALA A 100 -10.47 11.00 -1.07
C ALA A 100 -10.86 12.04 0.01
N HIS A 101 -11.20 11.58 1.21
CA HIS A 101 -11.64 12.45 2.32
C HIS A 101 -10.53 12.76 3.33
N GLY A 102 -9.30 12.29 3.10
CA GLY A 102 -8.18 12.51 4.02
C GLY A 102 -8.34 11.83 5.38
N LEU A 103 -9.05 10.70 5.42
CA LEU A 103 -9.14 9.87 6.63
C LEU A 103 -7.84 9.07 6.79
N ALA A 104 -7.30 9.03 8.00
CA ALA A 104 -5.97 8.49 8.30
C ALA A 104 -5.98 7.66 9.59
N ASP A 105 -6.72 6.54 9.57
CA ASP A 105 -6.96 5.70 10.74
C ASP A 105 -6.07 4.45 10.81
N ASP A 106 -5.30 4.16 9.77
CA ASP A 106 -4.35 3.03 9.72
C ASP A 106 -3.00 3.41 9.08
N LEU A 107 -2.03 2.48 9.06
CA LEU A 107 -0.71 2.75 8.49
C LEU A 107 -0.76 3.12 7.00
N LEU A 108 -1.63 2.47 6.22
CA LEU A 108 -1.73 2.71 4.78
C LEU A 108 -2.26 4.12 4.49
N THR A 109 -3.38 4.48 5.11
CA THR A 109 -4.01 5.79 4.93
C THR A 109 -3.13 6.94 5.45
N ASN A 110 -2.44 6.76 6.58
CA ASN A 110 -1.42 7.73 7.03
C ASN A 110 -0.26 7.83 6.03
N THR A 111 0.23 6.71 5.50
CA THR A 111 1.30 6.69 4.49
C THR A 111 0.88 7.40 3.19
N LEU A 112 -0.37 7.26 2.76
CA LEU A 112 -0.90 7.94 1.58
C LEU A 112 -0.88 9.47 1.74
N LEU A 113 -1.18 10.00 2.93
CA LEU A 113 -1.15 11.44 3.18
C LEU A 113 0.27 12.01 3.31
N THR A 114 1.26 11.20 3.68
CA THR A 114 2.66 11.64 3.79
C THR A 114 3.42 11.49 2.46
N ALA A 115 2.92 10.67 1.54
CA ALA A 115 3.54 10.45 0.24
C ALA A 115 3.56 11.73 -0.63
N ARG A 116 4.70 11.95 -1.28
CA ARG A 116 4.89 13.05 -2.27
C ARG A 116 5.19 12.52 -3.68
N CYS A 117 5.35 11.21 -3.82
CA CYS A 117 5.55 10.54 -5.10
C CYS A 117 4.21 10.27 -5.80
N PRO A 118 4.23 9.82 -7.07
CA PRO A 118 3.02 9.38 -7.75
C PRO A 118 2.31 8.27 -6.96
N VAL A 119 0.98 8.34 -6.92
CA VAL A 119 0.12 7.34 -6.29
C VAL A 119 -0.80 6.75 -7.36
N VAL A 120 -0.79 5.43 -7.49
CA VAL A 120 -1.62 4.68 -8.44
C VAL A 120 -2.59 3.81 -7.65
N PHE A 121 -3.89 4.01 -7.86
CA PHE A 121 -4.92 3.12 -7.33
C PHE A 121 -5.35 2.13 -8.40
N ALA A 122 -5.47 0.85 -8.03
CA ALA A 122 -6.06 -0.21 -8.84
C ALA A 122 -7.37 -0.67 -8.18
N PRO A 123 -8.52 -0.02 -8.48
CA PRO A 123 -9.78 -0.32 -7.83
C PRO A 123 -10.24 -1.77 -8.08
N ALA A 124 -10.76 -2.41 -7.04
CA ALA A 124 -11.43 -3.70 -7.17
C ALA A 124 -12.61 -3.80 -6.20
N MET A 125 -13.80 -3.92 -6.77
CA MET A 125 -15.07 -4.03 -6.05
C MET A 125 -16.14 -4.62 -6.98
N HIS A 126 -17.30 -4.96 -6.45
CA HIS A 126 -18.43 -5.39 -7.26
C HIS A 126 -18.91 -4.26 -8.18
N THR A 127 -19.49 -4.58 -9.33
CA THR A 127 -19.94 -3.59 -10.34
C THR A 127 -20.89 -2.56 -9.74
N GLU A 128 -21.84 -2.99 -8.90
CA GLU A 128 -22.83 -2.15 -8.23
C GLU A 128 -22.19 -1.17 -7.25
N MET A 129 -21.05 -1.52 -6.63
CA MET A 129 -20.26 -0.58 -5.85
C MET A 129 -19.54 0.41 -6.75
N TRP A 130 -18.93 -0.07 -7.85
CA TRP A 130 -18.20 0.76 -8.80
C TRP A 130 -19.10 1.80 -9.50
N GLU A 131 -20.32 1.41 -9.87
CA GLU A 131 -21.27 2.27 -10.55
C GLU A 131 -21.97 3.26 -9.60
N ASN A 132 -21.88 3.02 -8.28
CA ASN A 132 -22.52 3.84 -7.26
C ASN A 132 -22.01 5.29 -7.31
N PRO A 133 -22.90 6.31 -7.27
CA PRO A 133 -22.49 7.70 -7.26
C PRO A 133 -21.52 8.09 -6.14
N ALA A 134 -21.57 7.43 -4.97
CA ALA A 134 -20.66 7.71 -3.86
C ALA A 134 -19.21 7.29 -4.14
N THR A 135 -18.96 6.48 -5.18
CA THR A 135 -17.62 6.02 -5.58
C THR A 135 -17.00 6.90 -6.68
N ARG A 136 -17.75 7.84 -7.26
CA ARG A 136 -17.32 8.70 -8.37
C ARG A 136 -16.63 9.98 -7.91
#